data_AF-A0A524JPQ0-F1
#
_entry.id   AF-A0A524JPQ0-F1
#
_cell.length_a   1.000
_cell.length_b   1.000
_cell.length_c   1.000
_cell.angle_alpha   90.00
_cell.angle_beta   90.00
_cell.angle_gamma   90.00
#
_symmetry.space_group_name_H-M   'P 1'
#
loop_
_entity.id
_entity.type
_entity.pdbx_description
1 polymer ?
#
loop_
_entity_poly.entity_id
_entity_poly.type
_entity_poly.pdbx_seq_one_letter_code
_entity_poly.pdbx_strand_id
1 'polypeptide(L)'
;MRIKELTFDPQNKVFINPENIISYSDGEKNEQYIYDSLKNAKDTSIVSMELFNRIRDWSSEYHFTTYRANILRTLNIKKEHKILEIGAGCGAITRYLGETG
;
A
#
# COMPACT_ATOMS: atom_id res chain seq x y z
N MET A 1 13.28 20.85 -2.31
CA MET A 1 12.97 20.53 -3.72
C MET A 1 12.39 21.77 -4.38
N ARG A 2 13.04 22.29 -5.43
CA ARG A 2 12.52 23.41 -6.23
C ARG A 2 12.01 22.85 -7.56
N ILE A 3 10.90 23.38 -8.08
CA ILE A 3 10.31 22.90 -9.35
C ILE A 3 11.32 22.90 -10.50
N LYS A 4 12.23 23.89 -10.53
CA LYS A 4 13.32 23.99 -11.53
C LYS A 4 14.33 22.84 -11.51
N GLU A 5 14.34 22.03 -10.45
CA GLU A 5 15.23 20.87 -10.28
C GLU A 5 14.58 19.58 -10.81
N LEU A 6 13.34 19.65 -11.32
CA LEU A 6 12.62 18.50 -11.85
C LEU A 6 12.73 18.44 -13.37
N THR A 7 12.85 17.23 -13.88
CA THR A 7 12.82 16.92 -15.31
C THR A 7 11.53 16.20 -15.63
N PHE A 8 10.87 16.55 -16.74
CA PHE A 8 9.68 15.85 -17.20
C PHE A 8 10.04 14.49 -17.79
N ASP A 9 9.47 13.41 -17.25
CA ASP A 9 9.51 12.07 -17.80
C ASP A 9 8.30 11.88 -18.75
N PRO A 10 8.51 11.87 -20.08
CA PRO A 10 7.42 11.75 -21.04
C PRO A 10 6.79 10.36 -21.08
N GLN A 11 7.50 9.32 -20.63
CA GLN A 11 6.97 7.95 -20.60
C GLN A 11 5.90 7.82 -19.50
N ASN A 12 6.23 8.28 -18.30
CA ASN A 12 5.35 8.19 -17.13
C ASN A 12 4.47 9.43 -16.93
N LYS A 13 4.69 10.50 -17.72
CA LYS A 13 3.98 11.79 -17.66
C LYS A 13 4.06 12.45 -16.27
N VAL A 14 5.21 12.36 -15.63
CA VAL A 14 5.47 12.92 -14.30
C VAL A 14 6.76 13.74 -14.29
N PHE A 15 6.89 14.65 -13.33
CA PHE A 15 8.13 15.37 -13.07
C PHE A 15 8.96 14.62 -12.03
N ILE A 16 10.20 14.28 -12.37
CA ILE A 16 11.13 13.53 -11.52
C ILE A 16 12.33 14.39 -11.10
N ASN A 17 12.90 14.12 -9.93
CA ASN A 17 14.19 14.68 -9.53
C ASN A 17 15.27 13.63 -9.82
N PRO A 18 16.06 13.77 -10.91
CA PRO A 18 17.03 12.76 -11.32
C PRO A 18 18.17 12.59 -10.30
N GLU A 19 18.45 13.63 -9.52
CA GLU A 19 19.51 13.63 -8.49
C GLU A 19 19.05 13.01 -7.16
N ASN A 20 17.75 12.75 -6.99
CA ASN A 20 17.19 12.22 -5.74
C ASN A 20 16.29 11.01 -6.02
N ILE A 21 16.88 9.97 -6.58
CA ILE A 21 16.21 8.68 -6.79
C ILE A 21 16.22 7.91 -5.46
N ILE A 22 15.03 7.64 -4.93
CA ILE A 22 14.85 6.86 -3.70
C ILE A 22 14.54 5.42 -4.10
N SER A 23 15.42 4.49 -3.75
CA SER A 23 15.16 3.04 -3.86
C SER A 23 14.38 2.57 -2.64
N TYR A 24 13.14 3.06 -2.49
CA TYR A 24 12.28 2.68 -1.36
C TYR A 24 11.93 1.19 -1.43
N SER A 25 12.12 0.47 -0.33
CA SER A 25 11.65 -0.89 -0.12
C SER A 25 11.45 -1.10 1.38
N ASP A 26 10.44 -1.89 1.75
CA ASP A 26 10.26 -2.37 3.12
C ASP A 26 11.17 -3.58 3.43
N GLY A 27 11.98 -3.98 2.44
CA GLY A 27 12.92 -5.11 2.45
C GLY A 27 12.34 -6.32 1.74
N GLU A 28 13.10 -6.90 0.80
CA GLU A 28 12.68 -8.04 -0.03
C GLU A 28 12.09 -9.19 0.79
N LYS A 29 12.71 -9.55 1.92
CA LYS A 29 12.22 -10.62 2.80
C LYS A 29 10.85 -10.31 3.42
N ASN A 30 10.60 -9.04 3.73
CA ASN A 30 9.34 -8.60 4.32
C ASN A 30 8.24 -8.60 3.27
N GLU A 31 8.50 -8.00 2.11
CA GLU A 31 7.58 -7.95 0.98
C GLU A 31 7.21 -9.36 0.48
N GLN A 32 8.21 -10.27 0.40
CA GLN A 32 7.99 -11.67 0.06
C GLN A 32 7.11 -12.38 1.08
N TYR A 33 7.29 -12.11 2.38
CA TYR A 33 6.43 -12.68 3.41
C TYR A 33 4.98 -12.21 3.31
N ILE A 34 4.77 -10.92 2.98
CA ILE A 34 3.42 -10.39 2.75
C ILE A 34 2.76 -11.11 1.59
N TYR A 35 3.48 -11.22 0.47
CA TYR A 35 3.01 -11.91 -0.72
C TYR A 35 2.65 -13.38 -0.45
N ASP A 36 3.56 -14.14 0.16
CA ASP A 36 3.33 -15.56 0.43
C ASP A 36 2.19 -15.77 1.42
N SER A 37 2.03 -14.88 2.39
CA SER A 37 0.92 -14.95 3.34
C SER A 37 -0.43 -14.75 2.65
N LEU A 38 -0.54 -13.74 1.78
CA LEU A 38 -1.75 -13.50 0.99
C LEU A 38 -2.03 -14.63 0.00
N LYS A 39 -1.01 -15.08 -0.73
CA LYS A 39 -1.11 -16.16 -1.73
C LYS A 39 -1.63 -17.47 -1.12
N ASN A 40 -1.25 -17.76 0.12
CA ASN A 40 -1.63 -18.97 0.83
C ASN A 40 -2.79 -18.76 1.82
N ALA A 41 -3.44 -17.60 1.81
CA ALA A 41 -4.63 -17.37 2.63
C ALA A 41 -5.89 -17.83 1.90
N LYS A 42 -6.84 -18.40 2.63
CA LYS A 42 -8.18 -18.69 2.12
C LYS A 42 -9.05 -17.44 2.20
N ASP A 43 -8.93 -16.70 3.30
CA ASP A 43 -9.59 -15.44 3.50
C ASP A 43 -8.60 -14.28 3.32
N THR A 44 -8.74 -13.56 2.22
CA THR A 44 -7.92 -12.38 1.89
C THR A 44 -8.63 -11.05 2.19
N SER A 45 -9.79 -11.08 2.88
CA SER A 45 -10.53 -9.86 3.23
C SER A 45 -9.78 -8.98 4.23
N ILE A 46 -10.14 -7.70 4.29
CA ILE A 46 -9.56 -6.72 5.23
C ILE A 46 -9.80 -7.07 6.70
N VAL A 47 -10.76 -7.95 6.99
CA VAL A 47 -11.10 -8.44 8.34
C VAL A 47 -10.65 -9.88 8.60
N SER A 48 -9.83 -10.44 7.72
CA SER A 48 -9.34 -11.82 7.82
C SER A 48 -8.56 -12.06 9.12
N MET A 49 -9.14 -12.86 10.01
CA MET A 49 -8.43 -13.34 11.20
C MET A 49 -7.33 -14.34 10.85
N GLU A 50 -7.43 -15.00 9.69
CA GLU A 50 -6.36 -15.85 9.16
C GLU A 50 -5.08 -15.04 8.92
N LEU A 51 -5.19 -13.88 8.26
CA LEU A 51 -4.06 -12.98 8.03
C LEU A 51 -3.62 -12.29 9.33
N PHE A 52 -4.56 -11.87 10.18
CA PHE A 52 -4.24 -11.26 11.48
C PHE A 52 -3.34 -12.17 12.34
N ASN A 53 -3.63 -13.48 12.36
CA ASN A 53 -2.84 -14.46 13.12
C ASN A 53 -1.44 -14.71 12.51
N ARG A 54 -1.14 -14.18 11.33
CA ARG A 54 0.18 -14.24 10.69
C ARG A 54 1.03 -12.99 10.99
N ILE A 55 0.56 -12.06 11.81
CA ILE A 55 1.37 -10.93 12.25
C ILE A 55 2.53 -11.43 13.13
N ARG A 56 3.75 -11.05 12.76
CA ARG A 56 4.99 -11.44 13.47
C ARG A 56 5.96 -10.28 13.71
N ASP A 57 5.78 -9.19 13.00
CA ASP A 57 6.65 -8.01 12.99
C ASP A 57 5.85 -6.79 12.53
N TRP A 58 6.50 -5.62 12.55
CA TRP A 58 5.85 -4.37 12.14
C TRP A 58 5.38 -4.38 10.68
N SER A 59 6.14 -4.99 9.76
CA SER A 59 5.78 -5.03 8.34
C SER A 59 4.50 -5.84 8.13
N SER A 60 4.38 -6.99 8.77
CA SER A 60 3.17 -7.83 8.73
C SER A 60 2.01 -7.22 9.51
N GLU A 61 2.25 -6.57 10.64
CA GLU A 61 1.22 -5.82 11.36
C GLU A 61 0.61 -4.73 10.49
N TYR A 62 1.45 -3.94 9.83
CA TYR A 62 1.04 -2.86 8.93
C TYR A 62 0.07 -3.34 7.83
N HIS A 63 0.29 -4.53 7.28
CA HIS A 63 -0.49 -5.08 6.17
C HIS A 63 -1.67 -5.98 6.61
N PHE A 64 -1.58 -6.67 7.75
CA PHE A 64 -2.56 -7.71 8.15
C PHE A 64 -3.45 -7.31 9.32
N THR A 65 -3.15 -6.22 10.03
CA THR A 65 -4.05 -5.73 11.07
C THR A 65 -5.38 -5.28 10.48
N THR A 66 -6.47 -5.56 11.18
CA THR A 66 -7.82 -5.09 10.81
C THR A 66 -8.04 -3.62 11.17
N TYR A 67 -7.09 -3.02 11.91
CA TYR A 67 -7.22 -1.68 12.47
C TYR A 67 -6.71 -0.58 11.54
N ARG A 68 -5.79 -0.88 10.60
CA ARG A 68 -5.12 0.14 9.77
C ARG A 68 -6.12 0.95 8.95
N ALA A 69 -7.14 0.27 8.42
CA ALA A 69 -8.22 0.89 7.66
C ALA A 69 -9.08 1.89 8.48
N ASN A 70 -9.04 1.86 9.82
CA ASN A 70 -9.81 2.79 10.66
C ASN A 70 -9.49 4.26 10.38
N ILE A 71 -8.29 4.56 9.90
CA ILE A 71 -7.89 5.93 9.53
C ILE A 71 -8.76 6.48 8.40
N LEU A 72 -9.25 5.62 7.51
CA LEU A 72 -10.03 6.03 6.33
C LEU A 72 -11.52 5.68 6.42
N ARG A 73 -11.93 4.80 7.33
CA ARG A 73 -13.35 4.38 7.49
C ARG A 73 -14.31 5.56 7.69
N THR A 74 -13.85 6.63 8.31
CA THR A 74 -14.66 7.83 8.57
C THR A 74 -14.86 8.71 7.33
N LEU A 75 -14.05 8.54 6.28
CA LEU A 75 -14.11 9.38 5.08
C LEU A 75 -15.25 9.02 4.13
N ASN A 76 -16.03 7.98 4.43
CA ASN A 76 -17.16 7.51 3.63
C ASN A 76 -16.81 7.42 2.13
N ILE A 77 -15.71 6.72 1.84
CA ILE A 77 -15.24 6.49 0.47
C ILE A 77 -16.26 5.63 -0.28
N LYS A 78 -16.59 6.01 -1.51
CA LYS A 78 -17.57 5.35 -2.36
C LYS A 78 -16.96 5.05 -3.72
N LYS A 79 -17.60 4.13 -4.44
CA LYS A 79 -17.20 3.64 -5.76
C LYS A 79 -17.04 4.74 -6.83
N GLU A 80 -17.78 5.84 -6.72
CA GLU A 80 -17.68 6.97 -7.66
C GLU A 80 -16.41 7.83 -7.46
N HIS A 81 -15.72 7.68 -6.33
CA HIS A 81 -14.53 8.48 -6.04
C HIS A 81 -13.31 7.96 -6.83
N LYS A 82 -12.51 8.90 -7.34
CA LYS A 82 -11.20 8.61 -7.92
C LYS A 82 -10.13 8.86 -6.86
N ILE A 83 -9.35 7.84 -6.55
CA ILE A 83 -8.34 7.89 -5.49
C ILE A 83 -6.95 7.75 -6.09
N LEU A 84 -6.03 8.58 -5.62
CA LEU A 84 -4.61 8.45 -5.86
C LEU A 84 -3.93 8.08 -4.53
N GLU A 85 -3.33 6.89 -4.48
CA GLU A 85 -2.50 6.45 -3.37
C GLU A 85 -1.02 6.56 -3.77
N ILE A 86 -0.29 7.47 -3.13
CA ILE A 86 1.13 7.66 -3.38
C ILE A 86 1.91 6.82 -2.37
N GLY A 87 2.71 5.87 -2.85
CA GLY A 87 3.48 4.97 -1.99
C GLY A 87 2.61 3.87 -1.36
N ALA A 88 1.86 3.15 -2.19
CA ALA A 88 0.97 2.08 -1.74
C ALA A 88 1.69 0.85 -1.14
N GLY A 89 2.99 0.67 -1.42
CA GLY A 89 3.75 -0.51 -0.98
C GLY A 89 3.08 -1.81 -1.45
N CYS A 90 2.95 -2.80 -0.56
CA CYS A 90 2.18 -4.03 -0.82
C CYS A 90 0.66 -3.87 -0.63
N GLY A 91 0.15 -2.64 -0.53
CA GLY A 91 -1.28 -2.35 -0.62
C GLY A 91 -2.08 -2.52 0.67
N ALA A 92 -1.50 -2.18 1.83
CA ALA A 92 -2.19 -2.27 3.12
C ALA A 92 -3.51 -1.47 3.15
N ILE A 93 -3.50 -0.26 2.58
CA ILE A 93 -4.69 0.59 2.42
C ILE A 93 -5.40 0.31 1.11
N THR A 94 -4.66 0.07 0.02
CA THR A 94 -5.24 -0.29 -1.29
C THR A 94 -6.24 -1.43 -1.20
N ARG A 95 -5.98 -2.45 -0.36
CA ARG A 95 -6.92 -3.56 -0.12
C ARG A 95 -8.26 -3.07 0.42
N TYR A 96 -8.24 -2.20 1.44
CA TYR A 96 -9.47 -1.58 1.97
C TYR A 96 -10.20 -0.75 0.92
N LEU A 97 -9.46 0.01 0.11
CA LEU A 97 -10.04 0.81 -0.98
C LEU A 97 -10.71 -0.09 -2.03
N GLY A 98 -10.08 -1.17 -2.44
CA GLY A 98 -10.64 -2.13 -3.40
C GLY A 98 -11.88 -2.88 -2.88
N GLU A 99 -11.98 -3.10 -1.57
CA GLU A 99 -13.16 -3.71 -0.95
C GLU A 99 -14.33 -2.72 -0.75
N THR A 100 -14.07 -1.40 -0.80
CA THR A 100 -15.11 -0.37 -0.56
C THR A 100 -15.78 0.17 -1.82
N GLY A 101 -15.31 -0.16 -3.03
CA GLY A 101 -16.00 0.19 -4.28
C GLY A 101 -15.21 0.04 -5.56
#